data_AF-A0A7G1HZK5-F1
#
_entry.id   AF-A0A7G1HZK5-F1
#
_cell.length_a   1.000
_cell.length_b   1.000
_cell.length_c   1.000
_cell.angle_alpha   90.00
_cell.angle_beta   90.00
_cell.angle_gamma   90.00
#
_symmetry.space_group_name_H-M   'P 1'
#
loop_
_entity.id
_entity.type
_entity.pdbx_description
1 polymer ?
#
loop_
_entity_poly.entity_id
_entity_poly.type
_entity_poly.pdbx_seq_one_letter_code
_entity_poly.pdbx_strand_id
1 'polypeptide(L)'
;MLKFIKSYIFFETQSTIDKLQPSLNFNKKNELKNYFLYKNIRKFLGTQLSTSFSIRKNLVNIPLIILCFYSCEKGDIASQETVNSISNCNAADYGFLPNANPEENAISLQKALNDNDVVEVNYPGIYEIDTTIILKSNNKLYFKDGVYIKKVKNKGNSFGYTFINKGATTKTYDQNITIKGLKLIINGLDGHGENYIQGLNGHLSFFYIKNLIIENFECLDIGTSIFAIHICTFDNITLNRGHIKGKKDAIHLGRGKKFIIQNYTFNTFDDPIALNAQDYDVSNPQVGWIEDGIVENCIDLSENPIGYFCRILAGGFVDWYPGIKLQKSDIIIHNNRMYRVIAEPDGKIYTSQTPPNHLFGLKQIDGINWLMIQDDITYTAGVRNVCFKNLAIETKRLAVFSLHFDNDNWSRSYYPGAEIPIQNNLRFENITIKSQETWRFISCRTPINSLYIRNSYLKCYAIDFIKNSEVKDFKHTNITFDNCTFAREGTWDIIANEIPDKTITLKTFGSRIDASDFQPQINGPGISIDSDLF
;
A
#
# COMPACT_ATOMS: atom_id res chain seq x y z
N MET A 1 43.53 9.68 30.24
CA MET A 1 43.16 8.33 29.72
C MET A 1 43.72 8.04 28.32
N LEU A 2 44.18 9.05 27.55
CA LEU A 2 44.91 8.90 26.29
C LEU A 2 46.44 8.66 26.42
N LYS A 3 46.92 8.22 27.60
CA LYS A 3 48.35 7.91 27.85
C LYS A 3 48.60 6.49 28.38
N PHE A 4 47.59 5.62 28.38
CA PHE A 4 47.70 4.24 28.88
C PHE A 4 47.47 3.15 27.80
N ILE A 5 47.20 3.55 26.55
CA ILE A 5 47.03 2.64 25.40
C ILE A 5 48.21 2.84 24.44
N LYS A 6 49.44 2.63 24.93
CA LYS A 6 50.67 2.69 24.12
C LYS A 6 51.60 1.49 24.33
N SER A 7 51.12 0.42 24.94
CA SER A 7 52.00 -0.67 25.40
C SER A 7 51.60 -2.07 24.93
N TYR A 8 50.67 -2.23 24.00
CA TYR A 8 50.42 -3.50 23.33
C TYR A 8 50.04 -3.24 21.88
N ILE A 9 50.54 -4.09 20.98
CA ILE A 9 50.52 -4.03 19.50
C ILE A 9 51.84 -3.50 18.93
N PHE A 10 52.81 -4.41 18.80
CA PHE A 10 53.89 -4.31 17.83
C PHE A 10 53.72 -5.45 16.81
N PHE A 11 53.58 -5.04 15.55
CA PHE A 11 53.93 -5.69 14.28
C PHE A 11 53.58 -7.17 14.04
N GLU A 12 52.62 -7.39 13.13
CA GLU A 12 52.86 -8.33 12.03
C GLU A 12 52.86 -7.55 10.71
N THR A 13 53.87 -7.83 9.90
CA THR A 13 54.29 -7.08 8.71
C THR A 13 53.44 -7.38 7.48
N GLN A 14 53.33 -6.38 6.60
CA GLN A 14 52.67 -6.39 5.29
C GLN A 14 53.08 -7.56 4.37
N SER A 15 54.15 -8.29 4.67
CA SER A 15 54.68 -9.41 3.87
C SER A 15 53.90 -10.72 3.96
N THR A 16 52.93 -10.85 4.88
CA THR A 16 52.08 -12.05 5.01
C THR A 16 50.80 -11.93 4.18
N ILE A 17 50.36 -10.70 3.87
CA ILE A 17 49.16 -10.42 3.06
C ILE A 17 49.43 -10.69 1.56
N ASP A 18 50.67 -10.45 1.10
CA ASP A 18 51.03 -10.57 -0.32
C ASP A 18 51.32 -12.02 -0.79
N LYS A 19 51.26 -13.02 0.10
CA LYS A 19 51.48 -14.44 -0.23
C LYS A 19 50.20 -15.28 -0.36
N LEU A 20 49.01 -14.68 -0.28
CA LEU A 20 47.72 -15.38 -0.30
C LEU A 20 46.78 -15.00 -1.47
N GLN A 21 47.32 -14.63 -2.63
CA GLN A 21 46.57 -14.66 -3.90
C GLN A 21 47.31 -15.51 -4.93
N PRO A 22 46.62 -16.49 -5.54
CA PRO A 22 45.85 -16.18 -6.73
C PRO A 22 44.45 -16.81 -6.79
N SER A 23 43.58 -16.18 -7.58
CA SER A 23 42.19 -16.52 -7.92
C SER A 23 41.12 -16.14 -6.89
N LEU A 24 40.59 -14.92 -7.02
CA LEU A 24 39.15 -14.62 -7.04
C LEU A 24 38.95 -13.10 -7.12
N ASN A 25 38.32 -12.68 -8.20
CA ASN A 25 38.09 -11.29 -8.57
C ASN A 25 36.66 -10.94 -8.16
N PHE A 26 36.43 -10.28 -7.01
CA PHE A 26 35.12 -9.68 -6.70
C PHE A 26 35.24 -8.44 -5.79
N ASN A 27 34.71 -7.33 -6.32
CA ASN A 27 34.41 -6.09 -5.61
C ASN A 27 33.40 -6.32 -4.48
N LYS A 28 33.83 -6.20 -3.21
CA LYS A 28 32.97 -5.90 -2.04
C LYS A 28 33.83 -5.69 -0.77
N LYS A 29 34.38 -4.48 -0.61
CA LYS A 29 35.35 -4.16 0.46
C LYS A 29 34.72 -3.84 1.84
N ASN A 30 33.40 -3.86 1.98
CA ASN A 30 32.70 -3.43 3.21
C ASN A 30 32.01 -4.55 4.02
N GLU A 31 31.93 -5.79 3.54
CA GLU A 31 31.28 -6.89 4.29
C GLU A 31 32.25 -7.73 5.14
N LEU A 32 33.57 -7.65 4.91
CA LEU A 32 34.58 -8.44 5.64
C LEU A 32 35.04 -7.83 6.98
N LYS A 33 34.90 -6.52 7.19
CA LYS A 33 35.27 -5.87 8.46
C LYS A 33 34.30 -6.21 9.60
N ASN A 34 33.01 -6.39 9.31
CA ASN A 34 32.00 -6.69 10.33
C ASN A 34 32.03 -8.15 10.78
N TYR A 35 32.47 -9.08 9.92
CA TYR A 35 32.56 -10.50 10.26
C TYR A 35 33.72 -10.82 11.22
N PHE A 36 34.83 -10.09 11.15
CA PHE A 36 35.97 -10.26 12.07
C PHE A 36 35.75 -9.65 13.46
N LEU A 37 34.98 -8.58 13.57
CA LEU A 37 34.68 -7.94 14.85
C LEU A 37 33.74 -8.80 15.71
N TYR A 38 32.77 -9.48 15.09
CA TYR A 38 31.79 -10.31 15.79
C TYR A 38 32.37 -11.64 16.32
N LYS A 39 33.40 -12.20 15.67
CA LYS A 39 34.02 -13.48 16.04
C LYS A 39 34.97 -13.37 17.25
N ASN A 40 35.57 -12.20 17.48
CA ASN A 40 36.47 -11.97 18.62
C ASN A 40 35.72 -11.64 19.92
N ILE A 41 34.55 -10.98 19.84
CA ILE A 41 33.71 -10.69 21.01
C ILE A 41 33.11 -11.98 21.60
N ARG A 42 32.68 -12.94 20.76
CA ARG A 42 32.19 -14.26 21.20
C ARG A 42 33.28 -15.12 21.89
N LYS A 43 34.55 -14.94 21.53
CA LYS A 43 35.67 -15.68 22.13
C LYS A 43 36.10 -15.10 23.48
N PHE A 44 35.85 -13.82 23.72
CA PHE A 44 36.15 -13.14 24.99
C PHE A 44 35.06 -13.36 26.06
N LEU A 45 33.79 -13.51 25.65
CA LEU A 45 32.66 -13.75 26.57
C LEU A 45 32.41 -15.25 26.88
N GLY A 46 33.08 -16.17 26.18
CA GLY A 46 32.88 -17.62 26.29
C GLY A 46 33.82 -18.38 27.24
N THR A 47 34.74 -17.71 27.94
CA THR A 47 35.82 -18.38 28.71
C THR A 47 35.84 -18.10 30.21
N GLN A 48 34.76 -17.63 30.83
CA GLN A 48 34.71 -17.39 32.30
C GLN A 48 33.48 -17.97 33.01
N LEU A 49 33.00 -19.15 32.61
CA LEU A 49 32.05 -19.91 33.43
C LEU A 49 32.34 -21.41 33.36
N SER A 50 33.38 -21.84 34.09
CA SER A 50 33.48 -23.22 34.58
C SER A 50 34.62 -23.33 35.59
N THR A 51 34.31 -23.30 36.88
CA THR A 51 34.88 -24.15 37.95
C THR A 51 34.26 -23.74 39.30
N SER A 52 33.78 -24.74 40.03
CA SER A 52 33.29 -24.70 41.41
C SER A 52 34.45 -24.59 42.42
N PHE A 53 34.31 -23.80 43.49
CA PHE A 53 34.76 -24.17 44.85
C PHE A 53 34.23 -23.21 45.94
N SER A 54 34.16 -23.76 47.16
CA SER A 54 33.40 -23.36 48.35
C SER A 54 34.05 -22.27 49.24
N ILE A 55 33.20 -21.69 50.10
CA ILE A 55 33.37 -20.56 51.04
C ILE A 55 34.34 -20.87 52.20
N ARG A 56 35.18 -19.88 52.60
CA ARG A 56 35.45 -19.54 54.02
C ARG A 56 36.13 -18.16 54.23
N LYS A 57 35.40 -17.30 54.95
CA LYS A 57 35.73 -16.26 55.96
C LYS A 57 36.96 -15.33 55.83
N ASN A 58 36.60 -14.03 55.84
CA ASN A 58 37.21 -12.87 56.51
C ASN A 58 38.51 -12.24 55.94
N LEU A 59 38.35 -11.05 55.35
CA LEU A 59 39.13 -9.80 55.49
C LEU A 59 38.58 -8.82 54.42
N VAL A 60 37.58 -8.00 54.74
CA VAL A 60 37.68 -6.58 55.15
C VAL A 60 38.49 -5.72 54.16
N ASN A 61 37.79 -4.73 53.59
CA ASN A 61 38.24 -3.55 52.83
C ASN A 61 38.64 -3.70 51.36
N ILE A 62 37.67 -3.60 50.44
CA ILE A 62 37.69 -2.62 49.32
C ILE A 62 36.23 -2.22 48.97
N PRO A 63 35.71 -1.07 49.44
CA PRO A 63 34.49 -0.46 48.94
C PRO A 63 34.82 0.76 48.08
N LEU A 64 34.80 0.62 46.76
CA LEU A 64 34.66 1.70 45.76
C LEU A 64 34.75 1.02 44.38
N ILE A 65 33.62 0.73 43.71
CA ILE A 65 33.48 0.44 42.26
C ILE A 65 32.04 -0.05 41.90
N ILE A 66 31.17 -0.33 42.88
CA ILE A 66 29.77 -0.76 42.62
C ILE A 66 28.75 0.38 42.87
N LEU A 67 29.20 1.65 42.84
CA LEU A 67 28.31 2.82 42.92
C LEU A 67 28.40 3.78 41.72
N CYS A 68 28.96 3.31 40.60
CA CYS A 68 28.94 4.05 39.33
C CYS A 68 28.14 3.36 38.20
N PHE A 69 27.41 2.27 38.49
CA PHE A 69 26.58 1.57 37.50
C PHE A 69 25.07 1.69 37.75
N TYR A 70 24.63 2.56 38.68
CA TYR A 70 23.22 2.85 38.92
C TYR A 70 22.86 4.34 38.86
N SER A 71 23.70 5.15 38.19
CA SER A 71 23.46 6.58 38.00
C SER A 71 24.04 7.05 36.68
N CYS A 72 23.54 6.50 35.57
CA CYS A 72 23.67 7.11 34.24
C CYS A 72 22.51 6.66 33.34
N GLU A 73 21.29 6.70 33.86
CA GLU A 73 20.13 7.02 33.03
C GLU A 73 20.11 8.55 32.87
N LYS A 74 19.98 9.02 31.62
CA LYS A 74 20.05 10.42 31.15
C LYS A 74 21.47 10.98 31.01
N GLY A 75 22.04 10.77 29.83
CA GLY A 75 23.19 11.50 29.34
C GLY A 75 23.48 11.08 27.91
N ASP A 76 23.18 11.97 26.97
CA ASP A 76 23.47 11.81 25.55
C ASP A 76 24.93 11.41 25.31
N ILE A 77 25.15 10.17 24.86
CA ILE A 77 26.42 9.79 24.24
C ILE A 77 26.23 9.98 22.74
N ALA A 78 26.55 11.19 22.29
CA ALA A 78 26.79 11.48 20.89
C ALA A 78 27.93 10.59 20.40
N SER A 79 27.60 9.51 19.71
CA SER A 79 28.52 8.89 18.76
C SER A 79 28.79 9.93 17.68
N GLN A 80 30.03 10.41 17.58
CA GLN A 80 30.53 11.06 16.38
C GLN A 80 30.54 10.03 15.24
N GLU A 81 29.36 9.74 14.70
CA GLU A 81 29.26 9.49 13.28
C GLU A 81 29.78 10.74 12.59
N THR A 82 30.63 10.56 11.58
CA THR A 82 30.82 11.59 10.55
C THR A 82 29.46 11.90 9.97
N VAL A 83 28.79 12.89 10.55
CA VAL A 83 27.66 13.61 9.98
C VAL A 83 28.24 14.27 8.74
N ASN A 84 28.22 13.56 7.61
CA ASN A 84 27.99 14.25 6.36
C ASN A 84 26.66 14.96 6.57
N SER A 85 26.71 16.24 6.95
CA SER A 85 25.54 17.07 7.01
C SER A 85 24.91 16.95 5.63
N ILE A 86 23.80 16.23 5.53
CA ILE A 86 22.98 16.30 4.34
C ILE A 86 22.58 17.77 4.30
N SER A 87 23.20 18.52 3.38
CA SER A 87 22.90 19.91 3.16
C SER A 87 21.45 19.96 2.69
N ASN A 88 20.54 20.28 3.59
CA ASN A 88 19.14 20.51 3.21
C ASN A 88 19.12 21.74 2.31
N CYS A 89 18.67 21.57 1.07
CA CYS A 89 18.46 22.67 0.13
C CYS A 89 17.10 23.30 0.41
N ASN A 90 17.03 24.63 0.47
CA ASN A 90 15.73 25.32 0.46
C ASN A 90 15.30 25.55 -1.00
N ALA A 91 14.09 25.15 -1.36
CA ALA A 91 13.55 25.33 -2.71
C ALA A 91 13.49 26.83 -3.12
N ALA A 92 13.41 27.73 -2.15
CA ALA A 92 13.47 29.18 -2.39
C ALA A 92 14.79 29.64 -3.00
N ASP A 93 15.91 28.94 -2.71
CA ASP A 93 17.23 29.25 -3.30
C ASP A 93 17.25 28.99 -4.82
N TYR A 94 16.26 28.24 -5.31
CA TYR A 94 16.04 27.95 -6.73
C TYR A 94 14.96 28.85 -7.36
N GLY A 95 14.33 29.74 -6.59
CA GLY A 95 13.24 30.60 -7.06
C GLY A 95 11.83 30.03 -6.85
N PHE A 96 11.68 28.90 -6.15
CA PHE A 96 10.37 28.37 -5.79
C PHE A 96 9.77 29.20 -4.65
N LEU A 97 8.82 30.09 -4.98
CA LEU A 97 8.27 31.11 -4.08
C LEU A 97 6.75 31.23 -4.25
N PRO A 98 5.98 31.59 -3.19
CA PRO A 98 4.53 31.71 -3.29
C PRO A 98 4.04 32.75 -4.32
N ASN A 99 4.85 33.77 -4.60
CA ASN A 99 4.53 34.87 -5.51
C ASN A 99 5.15 34.71 -6.91
N ALA A 100 5.94 33.66 -7.16
CA ALA A 100 6.43 33.36 -8.49
C ALA A 100 5.27 32.88 -9.37
N ASN A 101 5.38 33.09 -10.68
CA ASN A 101 4.36 32.58 -11.59
C ASN A 101 4.42 31.04 -11.67
N PRO A 102 3.33 30.38 -12.11
CA PRO A 102 3.21 28.93 -12.00
C PRO A 102 4.28 28.12 -12.74
N GLU A 103 4.67 28.58 -13.94
CA GLU A 103 5.69 27.95 -14.78
C GLU A 103 7.07 28.06 -14.13
N GLU A 104 7.44 29.26 -13.67
CA GLU A 104 8.68 29.50 -12.94
C GLU A 104 8.77 28.65 -11.68
N ASN A 105 7.67 28.53 -10.94
CA ASN A 105 7.61 27.70 -9.74
C ASN A 105 7.87 26.22 -10.06
N ALA A 106 7.19 25.69 -11.09
CA ALA A 106 7.39 24.30 -11.47
C ALA A 106 8.83 24.02 -11.93
N ILE A 107 9.41 24.91 -12.75
CA ILE A 107 10.81 24.82 -13.18
C ILE A 107 11.77 24.88 -11.98
N SER A 108 11.54 25.81 -11.06
CA SER A 108 12.39 26.03 -9.88
C SER A 108 12.38 24.82 -8.94
N LEU A 109 11.21 24.28 -8.63
CA LEU A 109 11.07 23.08 -7.80
C LEU A 109 11.68 21.86 -8.50
N GLN A 110 11.43 21.67 -9.79
CA GLN A 110 12.03 20.58 -10.56
C GLN A 110 13.56 20.67 -10.55
N LYS A 111 14.12 21.88 -10.71
CA LYS A 111 15.57 22.09 -10.65
C LYS A 111 16.14 21.78 -9.26
N ALA A 112 15.48 22.24 -8.19
CA ALA A 112 15.90 21.92 -6.82
C ALA A 112 15.97 20.40 -6.58
N LEU A 113 14.96 19.66 -7.05
CA LEU A 113 14.87 18.20 -6.92
C LEU A 113 15.86 17.44 -7.82
N ASN A 114 16.24 18.01 -8.96
CA ASN A 114 17.27 17.43 -9.83
C ASN A 114 18.66 17.54 -9.19
N ASP A 115 18.97 18.70 -8.62
CA ASP A 115 20.28 19.02 -8.08
C ASP A 115 20.50 18.44 -6.67
N ASN A 116 19.43 18.19 -5.91
CA ASN A 116 19.51 17.79 -4.51
C ASN A 116 18.65 16.56 -4.21
N ASP A 117 19.11 15.76 -3.25
CA ASP A 117 18.31 14.64 -2.73
C ASP A 117 17.34 15.09 -1.64
N VAL A 118 17.64 16.17 -0.90
CA VAL A 118 16.77 16.71 0.14
C VAL A 118 16.42 18.16 -0.15
N VAL A 119 15.13 18.42 -0.32
CA VAL A 119 14.56 19.74 -0.62
C VAL A 119 13.52 20.11 0.43
N GLU A 120 13.67 21.27 1.06
CA GLU A 120 12.70 21.84 1.98
C GLU A 120 11.98 23.03 1.34
N VAL A 121 10.68 23.15 1.60
CA VAL A 121 9.86 24.32 1.24
C VAL A 121 9.43 24.98 2.54
N ASN A 122 10.09 26.09 2.88
CA ASN A 122 10.07 26.66 4.23
C ASN A 122 9.23 27.94 4.36
N TYR A 123 8.94 28.64 3.26
CA TYR A 123 8.13 29.87 3.32
C TYR A 123 6.64 29.52 3.24
N PRO A 124 5.81 29.90 4.23
CA PRO A 124 4.37 29.72 4.15
C PRO A 124 3.78 30.44 2.94
N GLY A 125 2.76 29.85 2.33
CA GLY A 125 2.08 30.42 1.18
C GLY A 125 1.50 29.37 0.24
N ILE A 126 0.79 29.87 -0.77
CA ILE A 126 0.25 29.05 -1.86
C ILE A 126 1.22 29.14 -3.03
N TYR A 127 1.81 28.02 -3.40
CA TYR A 127 2.70 27.88 -4.54
C TYR A 127 1.90 27.32 -5.69
N GLU A 128 1.66 28.14 -6.70
CA GLU A 128 1.00 27.68 -7.92
C GLU A 128 2.00 26.93 -8.80
N ILE A 129 1.57 25.80 -9.37
CA ILE A 129 2.31 25.04 -10.39
C ILE A 129 1.37 24.69 -11.53
N ASP A 130 1.91 24.62 -12.74
CA ASP A 130 1.14 24.38 -13.96
C ASP A 130 1.55 23.13 -14.75
N THR A 131 2.51 22.37 -14.21
CA THR A 131 2.96 21.11 -14.80
C THR A 131 3.34 20.10 -13.72
N THR A 132 3.48 18.85 -14.13
CA THR A 132 3.85 17.74 -13.28
C THR A 132 5.29 17.87 -12.80
N ILE A 133 5.52 17.63 -11.51
CA ILE A 133 6.86 17.54 -10.93
C ILE A 133 7.31 16.08 -10.87
N ILE A 134 8.49 15.80 -11.41
CA ILE A 134 9.07 14.46 -11.51
C ILE A 134 10.08 14.24 -10.39
N LEU A 135 9.87 13.20 -9.58
CA LEU A 135 10.72 12.79 -8.47
C LEU A 135 11.68 11.68 -8.92
N LYS A 136 12.97 11.84 -8.66
CA LYS A 136 13.96 10.75 -8.81
C LYS A 136 14.11 9.97 -7.51
N SER A 137 14.69 8.78 -7.63
CA SER A 137 15.19 8.02 -6.47
C SER A 137 15.95 8.90 -5.47
N ASN A 138 15.73 8.64 -4.18
CA ASN A 138 16.28 9.35 -3.02
C ASN A 138 15.78 10.79 -2.81
N ASN A 139 14.88 11.33 -3.65
CA ASN A 139 14.28 12.63 -3.36
C ASN A 139 13.46 12.59 -2.05
N LYS A 140 13.74 13.55 -1.17
CA LYS A 140 13.00 13.82 0.05
C LYS A 140 12.53 15.27 0.01
N LEU A 141 11.22 15.45 -0.09
CA LEU A 141 10.57 16.74 -0.19
C LEU A 141 9.80 17.02 1.11
N TYR A 142 10.18 18.10 1.80
CA TYR A 142 9.61 18.49 3.08
C TYR A 142 8.93 19.85 2.98
N PHE A 143 7.62 19.87 3.17
CA PHE A 143 6.83 21.09 3.23
C PHE A 143 6.63 21.47 4.70
N LYS A 144 6.98 22.71 5.07
CA LYS A 144 6.71 23.24 6.41
C LYS A 144 5.25 23.68 6.56
N ASP A 145 4.87 23.96 7.79
CA ASP A 145 3.52 24.41 8.12
C ASP A 145 3.14 25.67 7.32
N GLY A 146 1.89 25.69 6.83
CA GLY A 146 1.35 26.80 6.04
C GLY A 146 1.77 26.80 4.57
N VAL A 147 2.46 25.77 4.08
CA VAL A 147 2.75 25.60 2.65
C VAL A 147 1.64 24.82 1.96
N TYR A 148 1.15 25.36 0.84
CA TYR A 148 0.15 24.74 -0.02
C TYR A 148 0.64 24.70 -1.45
N ILE A 149 0.49 23.57 -2.13
CA ILE A 149 0.72 23.45 -3.57
C ILE A 149 -0.63 23.52 -4.26
N LYS A 150 -0.79 24.44 -5.21
CA LYS A 150 -2.04 24.63 -5.96
C LYS A 150 -1.80 24.37 -7.44
N LYS A 151 -2.59 23.48 -8.02
CA LYS A 151 -2.56 23.28 -9.47
C LYS A 151 -3.24 24.46 -10.16
N VAL A 152 -2.68 24.96 -11.26
CA VAL A 152 -3.31 25.97 -12.11
C VAL A 152 -3.16 25.65 -13.59
N LYS A 153 -4.12 26.10 -14.41
CA LYS A 153 -4.06 25.91 -15.86
C LYS A 153 -3.01 26.83 -16.46
N ASN A 154 -2.12 26.30 -17.29
CA ASN A 154 -1.36 27.11 -18.25
C ASN A 154 -1.95 26.94 -19.65
N LYS A 155 -1.79 27.96 -20.49
CA LYS A 155 -2.38 28.20 -21.82
C LYS A 155 -2.42 26.94 -22.71
N GLY A 156 -3.46 26.13 -22.57
CA GLY A 156 -3.75 24.96 -23.41
C GLY A 156 -3.40 23.59 -22.80
N ASN A 157 -2.62 23.52 -21.72
CA ASN A 157 -2.12 22.25 -21.19
C ASN A 157 -2.84 21.88 -19.87
N SER A 158 -3.52 20.73 -19.86
CA SER A 158 -3.89 20.04 -18.62
C SER A 158 -2.75 19.13 -18.18
N PHE A 159 -2.56 19.00 -16.86
CA PHE A 159 -1.66 18.00 -16.28
C PHE A 159 -2.39 17.25 -15.16
N GLY A 160 -2.41 15.93 -15.24
CA GLY A 160 -3.11 15.08 -14.28
C GLY A 160 -2.36 14.98 -12.96
N TYR A 161 -1.09 14.58 -13.04
CA TYR A 161 -0.21 14.32 -11.90
C TYR A 161 0.38 15.62 -11.33
N THR A 162 0.24 15.86 -10.03
CA THR A 162 1.06 16.86 -9.33
C THR A 162 2.47 16.34 -9.18
N PHE A 163 2.62 15.09 -8.71
CA PHE A 163 3.91 14.42 -8.56
C PHE A 163 3.87 13.03 -9.20
N ILE A 164 4.96 12.67 -9.88
CA ILE A 164 5.21 11.32 -10.39
C ILE A 164 6.68 10.91 -10.20
N ASN A 165 6.98 9.63 -9.97
CA ASN A 165 8.37 9.17 -9.99
C ASN A 165 8.91 8.98 -11.42
N LYS A 166 10.19 9.27 -11.63
CA LYS A 166 10.87 9.26 -12.94
C LYS A 166 10.75 7.92 -13.67
N GLY A 167 10.87 6.82 -12.94
CA GLY A 167 10.83 5.45 -13.41
C GLY A 167 9.47 5.00 -13.92
N ALA A 168 8.39 5.72 -13.59
CA ALA A 168 7.03 5.38 -14.01
C ALA A 168 6.87 5.27 -15.54
N THR A 169 7.48 6.19 -16.30
CA THR A 169 7.38 6.21 -17.78
C THR A 169 8.22 5.15 -18.45
N THR A 170 9.22 4.61 -17.74
CA THR A 170 10.17 3.61 -18.26
C THR A 170 9.98 2.23 -17.65
N LYS A 171 9.01 2.07 -16.73
CA LYS A 171 8.79 0.85 -15.93
C LYS A 171 10.07 0.40 -15.21
N THR A 172 10.83 1.35 -14.68
CA THR A 172 12.03 1.10 -13.88
C THR A 172 11.79 1.50 -12.45
N TYR A 173 12.37 0.74 -11.50
CA TYR A 173 12.17 1.03 -10.08
C TYR A 173 12.90 2.30 -9.68
N ASP A 174 12.14 3.27 -9.16
CA ASP A 174 12.69 4.27 -8.24
C ASP A 174 12.62 3.77 -6.79
N GLN A 175 13.43 4.37 -5.92
CA GLN A 175 13.44 4.01 -4.51
C GLN A 175 13.70 5.18 -3.56
N ASN A 176 13.28 5.01 -2.30
CA ASN A 176 13.57 5.90 -1.18
C ASN A 176 13.04 7.33 -1.37
N ILE A 177 11.85 7.45 -1.97
CA ILE A 177 11.19 8.75 -2.14
C ILE A 177 10.40 9.08 -0.88
N THR A 178 10.50 10.33 -0.41
CA THR A 178 9.74 10.82 0.74
C THR A 178 9.06 12.15 0.41
N ILE A 179 7.78 12.26 0.73
CA ILE A 179 7.02 13.52 0.74
C ILE A 179 6.46 13.72 2.15
N LYS A 180 6.74 14.84 2.81
CA LYS A 180 6.10 15.16 4.10
C LYS A 180 5.50 16.56 4.15
N GLY A 181 4.34 16.68 4.78
CA GLY A 181 3.66 17.95 5.05
C GLY A 181 2.95 18.57 3.85
N LEU A 182 2.80 17.82 2.75
CA LEU A 182 2.18 18.33 1.52
C LEU A 182 0.69 18.61 1.74
N LYS A 183 0.29 19.86 1.52
CA LYS A 183 -1.11 20.25 1.37
C LYS A 183 -1.38 20.60 -0.08
N LEU A 184 -2.24 19.83 -0.73
CA LEU A 184 -2.52 19.93 -2.16
C LEU A 184 -3.92 20.51 -2.40
N ILE A 185 -3.98 21.52 -3.27
CA ILE A 185 -5.20 22.14 -3.78
C ILE A 185 -5.32 21.77 -5.27
N ILE A 186 -6.32 20.95 -5.61
CA ILE A 186 -6.56 20.48 -6.97
C ILE A 186 -7.10 21.61 -7.85
N ASN A 187 -7.87 22.53 -7.28
CA ASN A 187 -8.34 23.74 -7.97
C ASN A 187 -9.10 23.41 -9.28
N GLY A 188 -9.91 22.35 -9.25
CA GLY A 188 -10.71 21.88 -10.38
C GLY A 188 -9.90 21.26 -11.54
N LEU A 189 -8.58 21.08 -11.38
CA LEU A 189 -7.73 20.37 -12.36
C LEU A 189 -7.76 18.86 -12.14
N ASP A 190 -8.89 18.28 -12.51
CA ASP A 190 -9.25 16.88 -12.30
C ASP A 190 -9.50 16.16 -13.64
N GLY A 191 -8.43 15.98 -14.41
CA GLY A 191 -8.46 15.29 -15.70
C GLY A 191 -7.06 14.94 -16.19
N HIS A 192 -6.98 14.01 -17.14
CA HIS A 192 -5.70 13.55 -17.67
C HIS A 192 -4.92 14.68 -18.37
N GLY A 193 -3.60 14.60 -18.32
CA GLY A 193 -2.71 15.48 -19.07
C GLY A 193 -2.06 14.78 -20.25
N GLU A 194 -1.22 15.50 -21.00
CA GLU A 194 -0.56 14.97 -22.21
C GLU A 194 0.34 13.74 -21.92
N ASN A 195 0.97 13.70 -20.74
CA ASN A 195 1.88 12.62 -20.34
C ASN A 195 1.19 11.49 -19.56
N TYR A 196 -0.10 11.27 -19.81
CA TYR A 196 -0.88 10.24 -19.13
C TYR A 196 -0.35 8.84 -19.44
N ILE A 197 -0.03 8.08 -18.39
CA ILE A 197 0.26 6.65 -18.47
C ILE A 197 -1.07 5.93 -18.34
N GLN A 198 -1.46 5.17 -19.37
CA GLN A 198 -2.73 4.43 -19.37
C GLN A 198 -2.88 3.59 -18.10
N GLY A 199 -3.94 3.86 -17.34
CA GLY A 199 -4.26 3.18 -16.09
C GLY A 199 -3.69 3.86 -14.84
N LEU A 200 -2.69 4.74 -14.93
CA LEU A 200 -2.13 5.44 -13.77
C LEU A 200 -2.86 6.78 -13.57
N ASN A 201 -3.67 6.86 -12.52
CA ASN A 201 -4.69 7.90 -12.37
C ASN A 201 -4.75 8.56 -10.98
N GLY A 202 -3.63 9.04 -10.43
CA GLY A 202 -3.61 9.74 -9.13
C GLY A 202 -2.95 11.13 -9.18
N HIS A 203 -3.36 12.07 -8.35
CA HIS A 203 -2.66 13.37 -8.24
C HIS A 203 -1.24 13.19 -7.72
N LEU A 204 -1.06 12.33 -6.71
CA LEU A 204 0.22 11.72 -6.39
C LEU A 204 0.27 10.34 -7.05
N SER A 205 1.07 10.18 -8.08
CA SER A 205 1.17 8.92 -8.84
C SER A 205 2.54 8.28 -8.67
N PHE A 206 2.59 7.01 -8.26
CA PHE A 206 3.83 6.26 -8.18
C PHE A 206 3.70 4.90 -8.86
N PHE A 207 4.64 4.59 -9.75
CA PHE A 207 4.64 3.36 -10.52
C PHE A 207 6.06 2.81 -10.61
N TYR A 208 6.25 1.52 -10.30
CA TYR A 208 7.57 0.94 -10.08
C TYR A 208 8.33 1.68 -8.96
N ILE A 209 7.88 1.52 -7.72
CA ILE A 209 8.43 2.26 -6.57
C ILE A 209 8.82 1.34 -5.42
N LYS A 210 9.92 1.65 -4.75
CA LYS A 210 10.34 1.00 -3.49
C LYS A 210 10.57 1.99 -2.37
N ASN A 211 10.23 1.63 -1.13
CA ASN A 211 10.48 2.45 0.05
C ASN A 211 9.91 3.88 -0.10
N LEU A 212 8.63 3.99 -0.46
CA LEU A 212 7.92 5.28 -0.55
C LEU A 212 7.39 5.68 0.83
N ILE A 213 7.58 6.93 1.21
CA ILE A 213 6.98 7.51 2.41
C ILE A 213 6.19 8.76 2.03
N ILE A 214 4.90 8.79 2.37
CA ILE A 214 4.07 9.98 2.33
C ILE A 214 3.55 10.21 3.75
N GLU A 215 3.89 11.36 4.34
CA GLU A 215 3.50 11.69 5.71
C GLU A 215 2.85 13.07 5.82
N ASN A 216 1.81 13.23 6.64
CA ASN A 216 1.10 14.50 6.85
C ASN A 216 0.56 15.07 5.52
N PHE A 217 -0.12 14.24 4.72
CA PHE A 217 -0.71 14.66 3.44
C PHE A 217 -2.15 15.16 3.62
N GLU A 218 -2.45 16.34 3.06
CA GLU A 218 -3.79 16.91 3.05
C GLU A 218 -4.23 17.23 1.62
N CYS A 219 -5.44 16.81 1.24
CA CYS A 219 -6.08 17.20 -0.01
C CYS A 219 -7.59 17.22 0.19
N LEU A 220 -8.21 18.39 0.08
CA LEU A 220 -9.59 18.61 0.55
C LEU A 220 -10.60 18.87 -0.57
N ASP A 221 -10.15 18.86 -1.82
CA ASP A 221 -10.93 19.23 -3.00
C ASP A 221 -10.77 18.25 -4.17
N ILE A 222 -10.60 16.95 -3.89
CA ILE A 222 -10.53 15.93 -4.94
C ILE A 222 -11.83 15.96 -5.78
N GLY A 223 -11.65 15.97 -7.10
CA GLY A 223 -12.74 15.93 -8.06
C GLY A 223 -13.37 14.53 -8.19
N THR A 224 -13.90 14.23 -9.36
CA THR A 224 -14.64 13.00 -9.69
C THR A 224 -13.84 12.00 -10.53
N SER A 225 -12.67 12.39 -11.05
CA SER A 225 -12.00 11.67 -12.14
C SER A 225 -10.66 11.05 -11.71
N ILE A 226 -9.88 11.75 -10.89
CA ILE A 226 -8.52 11.34 -10.48
C ILE A 226 -8.50 11.01 -8.97
N PHE A 227 -7.74 9.98 -8.60
CA PHE A 227 -7.52 9.59 -7.20
C PHE A 227 -6.58 10.57 -6.48
N ALA A 228 -6.65 10.69 -5.14
CA ALA A 228 -5.66 11.52 -4.42
C ALA A 228 -4.25 10.94 -4.57
N ILE A 229 -4.12 9.66 -4.24
CA ILE A 229 -2.88 8.89 -4.28
C ILE A 229 -3.14 7.63 -5.09
N HIS A 230 -2.35 7.38 -6.12
CA HIS A 230 -2.34 6.10 -6.84
C HIS A 230 -0.93 5.53 -6.84
N ILE A 231 -0.77 4.31 -6.30
CA ILE A 231 0.48 3.59 -6.30
C ILE A 231 0.29 2.19 -6.91
N CYS A 232 1.06 1.84 -7.93
CA CYS A 232 1.03 0.52 -8.56
C CYS A 232 2.46 -0.03 -8.75
N THR A 233 2.61 -1.35 -8.71
CA THR A 233 3.90 -2.05 -8.81
C THR A 233 4.90 -1.55 -7.78
N PHE A 234 4.57 -1.77 -6.51
CA PHE A 234 5.34 -1.27 -5.37
C PHE A 234 5.91 -2.38 -4.49
N ASP A 235 6.97 -2.04 -3.74
CA ASP A 235 7.50 -2.84 -2.64
C ASP A 235 7.86 -1.90 -1.48
N ASN A 236 7.23 -2.10 -0.32
CA ASN A 236 7.45 -1.30 0.89
C ASN A 236 7.01 0.17 0.75
N ILE A 237 5.77 0.47 1.08
CA ILE A 237 5.25 1.84 1.15
C ILE A 237 4.68 2.18 2.52
N THR A 238 4.79 3.43 2.94
CA THR A 238 4.18 3.95 4.16
C THR A 238 3.44 5.25 3.87
N LEU A 239 2.13 5.21 4.05
CA LEU A 239 1.25 6.35 4.04
C LEU A 239 0.84 6.60 5.49
N ASN A 240 1.23 7.73 6.07
CA ASN A 240 1.01 7.98 7.49
C ASN A 240 0.49 9.39 7.73
N ARG A 241 -0.56 9.53 8.55
CA ARG A 241 -1.15 10.83 8.92
C ARG A 241 -1.63 11.59 7.69
N GLY A 242 -2.92 11.53 7.40
CA GLY A 242 -3.45 12.35 6.32
C GLY A 242 -4.92 12.66 6.46
N HIS A 243 -5.34 13.68 5.73
CA HIS A 243 -6.73 14.12 5.68
C HIS A 243 -7.13 14.32 4.24
N ILE A 244 -8.04 13.47 3.76
CA ILE A 244 -8.45 13.47 2.37
C ILE A 244 -9.97 13.64 2.27
N LYS A 245 -10.39 14.63 1.48
CA LYS A 245 -11.80 14.92 1.19
C LYS A 245 -12.03 15.15 -0.31
N GLY A 246 -13.16 14.65 -0.81
CA GLY A 246 -13.61 14.94 -2.18
C GLY A 246 -14.52 13.88 -2.76
N LYS A 247 -14.65 13.87 -4.10
CA LYS A 247 -15.67 13.05 -4.78
C LYS A 247 -15.15 11.73 -5.36
N LYS A 248 -13.85 11.46 -5.25
CA LYS A 248 -13.20 10.26 -5.80
C LYS A 248 -12.34 9.55 -4.77
N ASP A 249 -11.75 8.42 -5.16
CA ASP A 249 -10.98 7.55 -4.29
C ASP A 249 -9.81 8.30 -3.65
N ALA A 250 -9.60 8.09 -2.36
CA ALA A 250 -8.49 8.74 -1.66
C ALA A 250 -7.16 8.03 -1.93
N ILE A 251 -7.07 6.74 -1.60
CA ILE A 251 -5.87 5.94 -1.79
C ILE A 251 -6.20 4.75 -2.67
N HIS A 252 -5.59 4.68 -3.84
CA HIS A 252 -5.77 3.60 -4.80
C HIS A 252 -4.46 2.83 -4.99
N LEU A 253 -4.49 1.55 -4.64
CA LEU A 253 -3.36 0.64 -4.78
C LEU A 253 -3.63 -0.41 -5.85
N GLY A 254 -2.74 -0.47 -6.84
CA GLY A 254 -2.60 -1.60 -7.75
C GLY A 254 -1.66 -2.67 -7.18
N ARG A 255 -1.18 -3.60 -8.02
CA ARG A 255 -0.28 -4.71 -7.59
C ARG A 255 0.91 -4.23 -6.75
N GLY A 256 1.31 -5.01 -5.74
CA GLY A 256 2.46 -4.66 -4.91
C GLY A 256 2.44 -5.36 -3.56
N LYS A 257 3.48 -5.14 -2.75
CA LYS A 257 3.58 -5.79 -1.44
C LYS A 257 4.19 -4.88 -0.37
N LYS A 258 3.92 -5.22 0.89
CA LYS A 258 4.41 -4.53 2.10
C LYS A 258 3.95 -3.09 2.11
N PHE A 259 2.79 -2.83 2.69
CA PHE A 259 2.28 -1.47 2.81
C PHE A 259 1.73 -1.19 4.20
N ILE A 260 1.84 0.07 4.62
CA ILE A 260 1.20 0.59 5.81
C ILE A 260 0.42 1.84 5.39
N ILE A 261 -0.88 1.85 5.66
CA ILE A 261 -1.74 3.04 5.60
C ILE A 261 -2.22 3.29 7.01
N GLN A 262 -1.85 4.42 7.61
CA GLN A 262 -2.21 4.66 9.00
C GLN A 262 -2.50 6.12 9.37
N ASN A 263 -3.34 6.30 10.38
CA ASN A 263 -3.68 7.60 10.96
C ASN A 263 -4.36 8.55 9.96
N TYR A 264 -5.26 8.04 9.11
CA TYR A 264 -5.99 8.84 8.12
C TYR A 264 -7.41 9.20 8.57
N THR A 265 -7.83 10.42 8.23
CA THR A 265 -9.23 10.83 8.23
C THR A 265 -9.71 10.97 6.79
N PHE A 266 -10.81 10.30 6.46
CA PHE A 266 -11.39 10.29 5.12
C PHE A 266 -12.79 10.90 5.11
N ASN A 267 -13.07 11.70 4.09
CA ASN A 267 -14.40 12.19 3.75
C ASN A 267 -14.57 12.15 2.22
N THR A 268 -14.71 10.95 1.67
CA THR A 268 -14.82 10.70 0.23
C THR A 268 -16.22 10.25 -0.16
N PHE A 269 -16.68 10.68 -1.33
CA PHE A 269 -17.89 10.14 -1.95
C PHE A 269 -17.69 8.69 -2.43
N ASP A 270 -16.54 8.41 -3.06
CA ASP A 270 -16.14 7.07 -3.51
C ASP A 270 -15.34 6.36 -2.41
N ASP A 271 -14.48 5.40 -2.78
CA ASP A 271 -13.70 4.57 -1.86
C ASP A 271 -12.56 5.35 -1.15
N PRO A 272 -12.51 5.44 0.19
CA PRO A 272 -11.33 5.91 0.91
C PRO A 272 -10.07 5.10 0.54
N ILE A 273 -10.23 3.79 0.43
CA ILE A 273 -9.15 2.87 0.07
C ILE A 273 -9.65 1.93 -1.02
N ALA A 274 -8.90 1.81 -2.11
CA ALA A 274 -9.10 0.82 -3.13
C ALA A 274 -7.85 -0.07 -3.20
N LEU A 275 -8.02 -1.37 -2.93
CA LEU A 275 -7.01 -2.41 -3.12
C LEU A 275 -7.40 -3.21 -4.37
N ASN A 276 -7.10 -2.64 -5.54
CA ASN A 276 -7.63 -3.15 -6.80
C ASN A 276 -6.55 -3.86 -7.61
N ALA A 277 -6.50 -5.18 -7.49
CA ALA A 277 -5.47 -6.03 -8.08
C ALA A 277 -5.60 -6.19 -9.61
N GLN A 278 -6.79 -5.98 -10.19
CA GLN A 278 -7.07 -6.01 -11.63
C GLN A 278 -7.50 -4.63 -12.15
N ASP A 279 -8.70 -4.17 -11.78
CA ASP A 279 -9.32 -2.88 -12.11
C ASP A 279 -9.47 -2.55 -13.61
N TYR A 280 -10.16 -1.45 -13.87
CA TYR A 280 -10.41 -0.86 -15.18
C TYR A 280 -9.11 -0.51 -15.90
N ASP A 281 -9.16 -0.52 -17.24
CA ASP A 281 -8.06 -0.09 -18.09
C ASP A 281 -7.61 1.36 -17.85
N VAL A 282 -8.47 2.20 -17.29
CA VAL A 282 -8.19 3.58 -16.89
C VAL A 282 -7.76 3.74 -15.43
N SER A 283 -7.86 2.68 -14.62
CA SER A 283 -7.67 2.74 -13.16
C SER A 283 -6.49 1.93 -12.64
N ASN A 284 -5.83 1.11 -13.46
CA ASN A 284 -4.62 0.40 -13.03
C ASN A 284 -3.68 0.11 -14.21
N PRO A 285 -2.38 0.50 -14.18
CA PRO A 285 -1.48 0.28 -15.31
C PRO A 285 -0.97 -1.17 -15.41
N GLN A 286 -0.97 -1.94 -14.32
CA GLN A 286 -0.53 -3.35 -14.26
C GLN A 286 -1.34 -4.14 -13.22
N VAL A 287 -1.43 -5.46 -13.41
CA VAL A 287 -2.26 -6.34 -12.58
C VAL A 287 -1.46 -7.40 -11.86
N GLY A 288 -1.96 -7.83 -10.70
CA GLY A 288 -1.32 -8.83 -9.86
C GLY A 288 -1.65 -8.63 -8.39
N TRP A 289 -1.06 -9.47 -7.55
CA TRP A 289 -1.40 -9.52 -6.12
C TRP A 289 -1.03 -8.25 -5.36
N ILE A 290 -1.89 -7.90 -4.39
CA ILE A 290 -1.64 -6.89 -3.35
C ILE A 290 -1.45 -7.63 -2.03
N GLU A 291 -0.30 -7.46 -1.40
CA GLU A 291 0.14 -8.38 -0.35
C GLU A 291 0.76 -7.71 0.88
N ASP A 292 0.65 -8.39 2.02
CA ASP A 292 1.40 -8.11 3.25
C ASP A 292 1.19 -6.68 3.77
N GLY A 293 -0.08 -6.30 3.94
CA GLY A 293 -0.51 -4.94 4.23
C GLY A 293 -1.07 -4.72 5.62
N ILE A 294 -0.96 -3.49 6.11
CA ILE A 294 -1.66 -3.00 7.29
C ILE A 294 -2.39 -1.70 6.95
N VAL A 295 -3.68 -1.63 7.29
CA VAL A 295 -4.46 -0.40 7.31
C VAL A 295 -4.90 -0.17 8.74
N GLU A 296 -4.45 0.89 9.39
CA GLU A 296 -4.76 1.09 10.82
C GLU A 296 -5.02 2.53 11.28
N ASN A 297 -5.80 2.66 12.36
CA ASN A 297 -6.09 3.94 13.00
C ASN A 297 -6.73 4.97 12.05
N CYS A 298 -7.67 4.53 11.20
CA CYS A 298 -8.36 5.41 10.26
C CYS A 298 -9.80 5.72 10.69
N ILE A 299 -10.27 6.90 10.31
CA ILE A 299 -11.64 7.38 10.53
C ILE A 299 -12.29 7.67 9.19
N ASP A 300 -13.51 7.19 9.00
CA ASP A 300 -14.33 7.43 7.81
C ASP A 300 -15.57 8.28 8.18
N LEU A 301 -15.70 9.46 7.56
CA LEU A 301 -16.65 10.53 7.94
C LEU A 301 -17.65 10.96 6.84
N SER A 302 -17.62 10.35 5.65
CA SER A 302 -18.52 10.69 4.53
C SER A 302 -20.02 10.65 4.85
N GLU A 303 -20.75 11.71 4.46
CA GLU A 303 -22.20 11.85 4.72
C GLU A 303 -23.08 11.09 3.73
N ASN A 304 -22.71 11.03 2.44
CA ASN A 304 -23.50 10.40 1.37
C ASN A 304 -22.61 9.62 0.38
N PRO A 305 -21.88 8.58 0.85
CA PRO A 305 -20.97 7.83 -0.01
C PRO A 305 -21.72 6.90 -0.99
N ILE A 306 -21.12 6.69 -2.17
CA ILE A 306 -21.48 5.57 -3.07
C ILE A 306 -20.49 4.40 -2.94
N GLY A 307 -19.23 4.70 -2.62
CA GLY A 307 -18.19 3.70 -2.44
C GLY A 307 -18.25 2.98 -1.09
N TYR A 308 -17.37 2.01 -0.92
CA TYR A 308 -17.08 1.25 0.30
C TYR A 308 -16.02 1.97 1.13
N PHE A 309 -15.75 1.54 2.38
CA PHE A 309 -14.57 2.03 3.08
C PHE A 309 -13.31 1.49 2.42
N CYS A 310 -13.35 0.19 2.09
CA CYS A 310 -12.32 -0.44 1.29
C CYS A 310 -12.92 -1.31 0.18
N ARG A 311 -12.58 -0.97 -1.06
CA ARG A 311 -12.79 -1.83 -2.23
C ARG A 311 -11.64 -2.80 -2.37
N ILE A 312 -11.93 -4.07 -2.67
CA ILE A 312 -10.96 -5.15 -2.81
C ILE A 312 -11.32 -5.94 -4.07
N LEU A 313 -10.62 -5.65 -5.16
CA LEU A 313 -10.96 -6.13 -6.50
C LEU A 313 -9.95 -7.20 -6.96
N ALA A 314 -10.44 -8.41 -7.23
CA ALA A 314 -9.66 -9.56 -7.70
C ALA A 314 -9.82 -9.77 -9.21
N GLY A 315 -9.00 -10.63 -9.83
CA GLY A 315 -9.15 -10.95 -11.26
C GLY A 315 -8.53 -12.28 -11.67
N GLY A 316 -9.05 -12.85 -12.76
CA GLY A 316 -8.62 -14.13 -13.32
C GLY A 316 -8.55 -14.06 -14.84
N PHE A 317 -7.45 -14.58 -15.40
CA PHE A 317 -7.08 -14.39 -16.80
C PHE A 317 -6.83 -15.74 -17.48
N VAL A 318 -6.91 -15.74 -18.81
CA VAL A 318 -6.70 -16.92 -19.65
C VAL A 318 -5.63 -16.65 -20.70
N ASP A 319 -5.04 -17.72 -21.23
CA ASP A 319 -4.30 -17.64 -22.48
C ASP A 319 -5.23 -17.25 -23.62
N TRP A 320 -4.68 -16.52 -24.58
CA TRP A 320 -5.36 -16.23 -25.83
C TRP A 320 -5.63 -17.51 -26.62
N TYR A 321 -6.78 -17.56 -27.28
CA TYR A 321 -7.12 -18.59 -28.26
C TYR A 321 -7.93 -17.99 -29.42
N PRO A 322 -7.87 -18.58 -30.64
CA PRO A 322 -8.63 -18.08 -31.78
C PRO A 322 -10.13 -18.04 -31.50
N GLY A 323 -10.78 -16.92 -31.81
CA GLY A 323 -12.21 -16.71 -31.60
C GLY A 323 -12.60 -16.27 -30.19
N ILE A 324 -11.64 -15.97 -29.31
CA ILE A 324 -11.88 -15.46 -27.95
C ILE A 324 -12.77 -14.20 -27.97
N LYS A 325 -13.73 -14.14 -27.03
CA LYS A 325 -14.73 -13.07 -26.92
C LYS A 325 -14.38 -12.12 -25.80
N LEU A 326 -14.23 -10.85 -26.14
CA LEU A 326 -13.61 -9.87 -25.26
C LEU A 326 -14.46 -8.60 -25.16
N GLN A 327 -14.35 -7.88 -24.06
CA GLN A 327 -14.94 -6.56 -23.83
C GLN A 327 -13.91 -5.60 -23.24
N LYS A 328 -14.33 -4.37 -22.91
CA LYS A 328 -13.47 -3.38 -22.24
C LYS A 328 -12.80 -3.98 -20.99
N SER A 329 -11.53 -3.63 -20.79
CA SER A 329 -10.70 -4.05 -19.65
C SER A 329 -10.39 -5.55 -19.56
N ASP A 330 -10.88 -6.41 -20.46
CA ASP A 330 -10.48 -7.82 -20.49
C ASP A 330 -8.97 -7.93 -20.68
N ILE A 331 -8.40 -8.97 -20.07
CA ILE A 331 -6.97 -9.25 -20.11
C ILE A 331 -6.73 -10.69 -20.55
N ILE A 332 -5.80 -10.85 -21.49
CA ILE A 332 -5.36 -12.15 -22.01
C ILE A 332 -3.86 -12.28 -21.88
N ILE A 333 -3.39 -13.52 -21.84
CA ILE A 333 -1.97 -13.86 -21.86
C ILE A 333 -1.61 -14.43 -23.23
N HIS A 334 -0.51 -13.94 -23.82
CA HIS A 334 0.05 -14.51 -25.05
C HIS A 334 1.55 -14.25 -25.12
N ASN A 335 2.35 -15.26 -25.49
CA ASN A 335 3.80 -15.17 -25.61
C ASN A 335 4.49 -14.52 -24.40
N ASN A 336 4.13 -14.96 -23.18
CA ASN A 336 4.62 -14.44 -21.90
C ASN A 336 4.41 -12.93 -21.72
N ARG A 337 3.30 -12.40 -22.23
CA ARG A 337 2.86 -11.01 -22.01
C ARG A 337 1.38 -10.97 -21.71
N MET A 338 0.97 -9.98 -20.92
CA MET A 338 -0.44 -9.68 -20.67
C MET A 338 -0.85 -8.50 -21.53
N TYR A 339 -1.97 -8.65 -22.22
CA TYR A 339 -2.55 -7.61 -23.06
C TYR A 339 -3.95 -7.28 -22.56
N ARG A 340 -4.24 -5.99 -22.47
CA ARG A 340 -5.54 -5.47 -22.03
C ARG A 340 -6.28 -4.81 -23.18
N VAL A 341 -7.58 -5.00 -23.23
CA VAL A 341 -8.47 -4.32 -24.17
C VAL A 341 -8.75 -2.90 -23.71
N ILE A 342 -8.47 -1.92 -24.58
CA ILE A 342 -8.84 -0.51 -24.40
C ILE A 342 -10.04 -0.20 -25.28
N ALA A 343 -11.17 0.10 -24.67
CA ALA A 343 -12.44 0.35 -25.36
C ALA A 343 -13.32 1.33 -24.57
N GLU A 344 -14.40 1.80 -25.20
CA GLU A 344 -15.46 2.56 -24.51
C GLU A 344 -16.33 1.63 -23.65
N PRO A 345 -16.94 2.12 -22.56
CA PRO A 345 -17.79 1.32 -21.68
C PRO A 345 -19.21 1.15 -22.27
N ASP A 346 -19.30 0.68 -23.52
CA ASP A 346 -20.54 0.56 -24.30
C ASP A 346 -21.12 -0.88 -24.32
N GLY A 347 -20.48 -1.82 -23.62
CA GLY A 347 -20.87 -3.24 -23.59
C GLY A 347 -20.55 -4.00 -24.88
N LYS A 348 -19.76 -3.43 -25.80
CA LYS A 348 -19.39 -4.08 -27.06
C LYS A 348 -18.51 -5.30 -26.82
N ILE A 349 -18.93 -6.41 -27.43
CA ILE A 349 -18.14 -7.65 -27.48
C ILE A 349 -17.35 -7.72 -28.79
N TYR A 350 -16.05 -7.93 -28.65
CA TYR A 350 -15.10 -8.13 -29.73
C TYR A 350 -14.78 -9.61 -29.90
N THR A 351 -14.31 -9.99 -31.09
CA THR A 351 -13.81 -11.35 -31.37
C THR A 351 -12.40 -11.24 -31.91
N SER A 352 -11.43 -11.82 -31.21
CA SER A 352 -10.03 -11.85 -31.68
C SER A 352 -9.76 -13.16 -32.43
N GLN A 353 -9.34 -13.04 -33.69
CA GLN A 353 -8.89 -14.14 -34.54
C GLN A 353 -7.36 -14.19 -34.64
N THR A 354 -6.72 -13.05 -34.43
CA THR A 354 -5.27 -12.86 -34.48
C THR A 354 -4.76 -12.46 -33.09
N PRO A 355 -3.75 -13.15 -32.53
CA PRO A 355 -3.25 -12.80 -31.21
C PRO A 355 -2.44 -11.50 -31.23
N PRO A 356 -2.49 -10.68 -30.17
CA PRO A 356 -1.53 -9.59 -30.00
C PRO A 356 -0.12 -10.13 -29.73
N ASN A 357 0.89 -9.49 -30.30
CA ASN A 357 2.29 -9.91 -30.20
C ASN A 357 3.31 -8.77 -30.08
N HIS A 358 2.85 -7.51 -30.03
CA HIS A 358 3.71 -6.35 -29.90
C HIS A 358 4.36 -6.29 -28.52
N LEU A 359 5.57 -5.72 -28.48
CA LEU A 359 6.41 -5.72 -27.27
C LEU A 359 6.08 -4.57 -26.31
N PHE A 360 5.43 -3.51 -26.77
CA PHE A 360 5.11 -2.32 -25.97
C PHE A 360 3.98 -1.52 -26.61
N GLY A 361 3.28 -0.74 -25.78
CA GLY A 361 2.30 0.24 -26.24
C GLY A 361 0.99 -0.39 -26.74
N LEU A 362 0.23 0.43 -27.47
CA LEU A 362 -1.08 0.11 -27.99
C LEU A 362 -0.99 -0.29 -29.47
N LYS A 363 -1.71 -1.34 -29.86
CA LYS A 363 -1.83 -1.76 -31.27
C LYS A 363 -3.25 -2.22 -31.55
N GLN A 364 -3.80 -1.79 -32.68
CA GLN A 364 -5.10 -2.28 -33.13
C GLN A 364 -4.94 -3.57 -33.96
N ILE A 365 -5.63 -4.63 -33.55
CA ILE A 365 -5.68 -5.93 -34.23
C ILE A 365 -7.12 -6.43 -34.16
N ASP A 366 -7.71 -6.88 -35.28
CA ASP A 366 -9.12 -7.28 -35.39
C ASP A 366 -10.13 -6.23 -34.89
N GLY A 367 -9.78 -4.94 -35.00
CA GLY A 367 -10.59 -3.83 -34.48
C GLY A 367 -10.57 -3.69 -32.95
N ILE A 368 -9.68 -4.42 -32.26
CA ILE A 368 -9.45 -4.35 -30.81
C ILE A 368 -8.18 -3.54 -30.55
N ASN A 369 -8.26 -2.53 -29.69
CA ASN A 369 -7.07 -1.81 -29.23
C ASN A 369 -6.42 -2.58 -28.08
N TRP A 370 -5.31 -3.24 -28.36
CA TRP A 370 -4.56 -4.03 -27.40
C TRP A 370 -3.42 -3.22 -26.79
N LEU A 371 -3.45 -3.01 -25.49
CA LEU A 371 -2.33 -2.46 -24.73
C LEU A 371 -1.49 -3.60 -24.13
N MET A 372 -0.19 -3.62 -24.40
CA MET A 372 0.75 -4.48 -23.67
C MET A 372 1.01 -3.89 -22.28
N ILE A 373 0.52 -4.54 -21.22
CA ILE A 373 0.60 -4.00 -19.84
C ILE A 373 1.80 -4.53 -19.06
N GLN A 374 2.15 -5.82 -19.16
CA GLN A 374 3.28 -6.42 -18.45
C GLN A 374 3.80 -7.71 -19.11
N ASP A 375 5.06 -8.04 -18.87
CA ASP A 375 5.76 -9.25 -19.32
C ASP A 375 6.15 -10.19 -18.16
N ASP A 376 5.88 -9.79 -16.91
CA ASP A 376 5.85 -10.67 -15.75
C ASP A 376 4.41 -11.17 -15.52
N ILE A 377 4.08 -12.27 -16.21
CA ILE A 377 2.70 -12.76 -16.27
C ILE A 377 2.18 -13.27 -14.93
N THR A 378 0.87 -13.13 -14.73
CA THR A 378 0.10 -13.80 -13.68
C THR A 378 -1.26 -14.22 -14.24
N TYR A 379 -1.79 -15.37 -13.83
CA TYR A 379 -3.13 -15.83 -14.22
C TYR A 379 -4.21 -15.38 -13.25
N THR A 380 -3.81 -14.97 -12.04
CA THR A 380 -4.70 -14.53 -10.97
C THR A 380 -4.19 -13.26 -10.32
N ALA A 381 -5.11 -12.46 -9.81
CA ALA A 381 -4.85 -11.26 -9.04
C ALA A 381 -5.86 -11.18 -7.90
N GLY A 382 -5.46 -10.63 -6.76
CA GLY A 382 -6.32 -10.47 -5.60
C GLY A 382 -5.54 -9.88 -4.44
N VAL A 383 -6.14 -9.93 -3.25
CA VAL A 383 -5.54 -9.38 -2.05
C VAL A 383 -5.31 -10.49 -1.04
N ARG A 384 -4.13 -10.50 -0.42
CA ARG A 384 -3.81 -11.47 0.64
C ARG A 384 -2.91 -10.95 1.74
N ASN A 385 -3.04 -11.53 2.94
CA ASN A 385 -2.26 -11.18 4.12
C ASN A 385 -2.39 -9.70 4.53
N VAL A 386 -3.61 -9.17 4.50
CA VAL A 386 -3.88 -7.76 4.87
C VAL A 386 -4.62 -7.71 6.20
N CYS A 387 -4.18 -6.82 7.08
CA CYS A 387 -4.82 -6.55 8.37
C CYS A 387 -5.41 -5.13 8.38
N PHE A 388 -6.70 -5.04 8.68
CA PHE A 388 -7.42 -3.80 8.96
C PHE A 388 -7.59 -3.68 10.47
N LYS A 389 -7.12 -2.59 11.07
CA LYS A 389 -7.05 -2.48 12.53
C LYS A 389 -7.45 -1.11 13.06
N ASN A 390 -8.17 -1.04 14.18
CA ASN A 390 -8.50 0.22 14.86
C ASN A 390 -9.20 1.21 13.91
N LEU A 391 -10.28 0.79 13.26
CA LEU A 391 -11.01 1.64 12.32
C LEU A 391 -12.30 2.16 12.96
N ALA A 392 -12.61 3.43 12.73
CA ALA A 392 -13.88 4.04 13.10
C ALA A 392 -14.68 4.38 11.83
N ILE A 393 -15.79 3.67 11.63
CA ILE A 393 -16.69 3.87 10.49
C ILE A 393 -17.91 4.65 10.96
N GLU A 394 -17.98 5.93 10.59
CA GLU A 394 -19.07 6.84 10.97
C GLU A 394 -20.09 7.05 9.84
N THR A 395 -19.81 6.49 8.66
CA THR A 395 -20.52 6.73 7.40
C THR A 395 -21.72 5.81 7.17
N LYS A 396 -22.48 6.10 6.11
CA LYS A 396 -23.66 5.34 5.68
C LYS A 396 -23.38 4.54 4.42
N ARG A 397 -22.45 3.57 4.49
CA ARG A 397 -22.05 2.79 3.30
C ARG A 397 -22.92 1.55 3.10
N LEU A 398 -23.10 1.15 1.84
CA LEU A 398 -23.76 -0.12 1.50
C LEU A 398 -22.99 -1.34 2.05
N ALA A 399 -21.66 -1.27 2.02
CA ALA A 399 -20.81 -2.18 2.77
C ALA A 399 -19.55 -1.45 3.26
N VAL A 400 -18.99 -1.87 4.39
CA VAL A 400 -17.66 -1.38 4.81
C VAL A 400 -16.59 -1.92 3.87
N PHE A 401 -16.59 -3.23 3.62
CA PHE A 401 -15.64 -3.91 2.76
C PHE A 401 -16.36 -4.59 1.59
N SER A 402 -15.83 -4.39 0.37
CA SER A 402 -16.34 -5.05 -0.84
C SER A 402 -15.25 -5.90 -1.46
N LEU A 403 -15.45 -7.21 -1.46
CA LEU A 403 -14.59 -8.21 -2.08
C LEU A 403 -15.23 -8.66 -3.39
N HIS A 404 -14.79 -8.13 -4.53
CA HIS A 404 -15.56 -8.28 -5.77
C HIS A 404 -14.76 -8.64 -7.02
N PHE A 405 -15.50 -9.22 -7.96
CA PHE A 405 -15.19 -9.19 -9.38
C PHE A 405 -16.15 -8.20 -10.01
N ASP A 406 -15.64 -7.34 -10.87
CA ASP A 406 -16.50 -6.55 -11.75
C ASP A 406 -16.94 -7.42 -12.92
N ASN A 407 -18.21 -7.26 -13.29
CA ASN A 407 -18.80 -7.82 -14.50
C ASN A 407 -19.92 -6.89 -14.96
N ASP A 408 -19.52 -5.85 -15.68
CA ASP A 408 -20.39 -4.83 -16.27
C ASP A 408 -19.77 -4.29 -17.57
N ASN A 409 -20.28 -3.17 -18.09
CA ASN A 409 -19.75 -2.57 -19.32
C ASN A 409 -18.35 -1.95 -19.16
N TRP A 410 -17.90 -1.70 -17.92
CA TRP A 410 -16.58 -1.12 -17.64
C TRP A 410 -15.51 -2.19 -17.56
N SER A 411 -15.83 -3.36 -17.01
CA SER A 411 -14.89 -4.46 -16.88
C SER A 411 -15.53 -5.81 -16.68
N ARG A 412 -14.77 -6.83 -17.08
CA ARG A 412 -14.91 -8.19 -16.59
C ARG A 412 -13.60 -8.60 -15.93
N SER A 413 -13.60 -8.61 -14.60
CA SER A 413 -12.37 -8.90 -13.83
C SER A 413 -11.99 -10.37 -13.86
N TYR A 414 -12.95 -11.27 -13.99
CA TYR A 414 -12.74 -12.71 -14.08
C TYR A 414 -13.20 -13.23 -15.44
N TYR A 415 -12.27 -13.71 -16.25
CA TYR A 415 -12.62 -14.33 -17.52
C TYR A 415 -13.21 -15.74 -17.28
N PRO A 416 -14.37 -16.11 -17.86
CA PRO A 416 -14.96 -17.43 -17.66
C PRO A 416 -14.01 -18.57 -18.03
N GLY A 417 -13.75 -19.46 -17.07
CA GLY A 417 -12.85 -20.61 -17.23
C GLY A 417 -11.39 -20.32 -16.86
N ALA A 418 -11.07 -19.10 -16.43
CA ALA A 418 -9.77 -18.79 -15.82
C ALA A 418 -9.52 -19.59 -14.53
N GLU A 419 -8.27 -19.63 -14.11
CA GLU A 419 -7.95 -20.05 -12.74
C GLU A 419 -8.68 -19.13 -11.75
N ILE A 420 -9.32 -19.75 -10.76
CA ILE A 420 -10.15 -19.04 -9.79
C ILE A 420 -9.22 -18.30 -8.80
N PRO A 421 -9.21 -16.95 -8.76
CA PRO A 421 -8.38 -16.23 -7.81
C PRO A 421 -9.02 -16.30 -6.42
N ILE A 422 -8.26 -16.78 -5.44
CA ILE A 422 -8.72 -16.95 -4.06
C ILE A 422 -8.08 -15.89 -3.18
N GLN A 423 -8.88 -14.92 -2.75
CA GLN A 423 -8.42 -13.93 -1.76
C GLN A 423 -8.15 -14.63 -0.42
N ASN A 424 -7.16 -14.16 0.35
CA ASN A 424 -6.70 -14.94 1.51
C ASN A 424 -6.24 -14.12 2.71
N ASN A 425 -6.54 -14.63 3.91
CA ASN A 425 -5.99 -14.14 5.17
C ASN A 425 -6.23 -12.64 5.37
N LEU A 426 -7.50 -12.23 5.22
CA LEU A 426 -7.95 -10.89 5.55
C LEU A 426 -8.37 -10.86 7.03
N ARG A 427 -7.77 -9.94 7.77
CA ARG A 427 -7.96 -9.80 9.22
C ARG A 427 -8.54 -8.44 9.53
N PHE A 428 -9.51 -8.40 10.43
CA PHE A 428 -10.23 -7.21 10.84
C PHE A 428 -10.23 -7.14 12.36
N GLU A 429 -9.60 -6.11 12.92
CA GLU A 429 -9.30 -6.08 14.35
C GLU A 429 -9.71 -4.73 14.95
N ASN A 430 -10.52 -4.75 16.00
CA ASN A 430 -10.97 -3.51 16.65
C ASN A 430 -11.63 -2.52 15.67
N ILE A 431 -12.59 -3.02 14.89
CA ILE A 431 -13.40 -2.20 14.00
C ILE A 431 -14.63 -1.72 14.74
N THR A 432 -14.89 -0.41 14.73
CA THR A 432 -16.08 0.19 15.35
C THR A 432 -16.96 0.79 14.27
N ILE A 433 -18.17 0.26 14.13
CA ILE A 433 -19.19 0.80 13.24
C ILE A 433 -20.15 1.64 14.09
N LYS A 434 -20.14 2.96 13.88
CA LYS A 434 -20.95 3.90 14.67
C LYS A 434 -22.33 4.13 14.05
N SER A 435 -22.43 4.15 12.73
CA SER A 435 -23.68 4.35 11.99
C SER A 435 -24.55 3.09 11.98
N GLN A 436 -25.84 3.23 12.29
CA GLN A 436 -26.83 2.15 12.13
C GLN A 436 -27.33 2.01 10.68
N GLU A 437 -27.05 3.00 9.84
CA GLU A 437 -27.47 3.00 8.42
C GLU A 437 -26.44 2.32 7.52
N THR A 438 -25.27 1.94 8.05
CA THR A 438 -24.37 1.03 7.33
C THR A 438 -25.07 -0.31 7.15
N TRP A 439 -25.21 -0.74 5.89
CA TRP A 439 -25.92 -1.98 5.62
C TRP A 439 -25.04 -3.17 6.02
N ARG A 440 -23.88 -3.39 5.38
CA ARG A 440 -23.08 -4.62 5.57
C ARG A 440 -21.67 -4.34 6.08
N PHE A 441 -21.08 -5.28 6.80
CA PHE A 441 -19.66 -5.25 7.11
C PHE A 441 -18.85 -5.73 5.91
N ILE A 442 -19.14 -6.92 5.38
CA ILE A 442 -18.51 -7.46 4.17
C ILE A 442 -19.56 -7.83 3.13
N SER A 443 -19.38 -7.36 1.90
CA SER A 443 -20.03 -7.89 0.71
C SER A 443 -19.02 -8.67 -0.12
N CYS A 444 -19.30 -9.94 -0.41
CA CYS A 444 -18.36 -10.86 -1.04
C CYS A 444 -18.95 -11.47 -2.32
N ARG A 445 -18.39 -11.09 -3.47
CA ARG A 445 -18.69 -11.60 -4.82
C ARG A 445 -17.50 -12.36 -5.44
N THR A 446 -16.52 -12.71 -4.61
CA THR A 446 -15.30 -13.43 -4.99
C THR A 446 -15.03 -14.60 -4.04
N PRO A 447 -14.27 -15.62 -4.48
CA PRO A 447 -13.71 -16.62 -3.60
C PRO A 447 -12.74 -16.03 -2.58
N ILE A 448 -12.92 -16.41 -1.32
CA ILE A 448 -12.02 -16.08 -0.21
C ILE A 448 -11.88 -17.29 0.69
N ASN A 449 -10.68 -17.61 1.17
CA ASN A 449 -10.48 -18.81 1.99
C ASN A 449 -10.69 -18.59 3.50
N SER A 450 -10.40 -17.39 4.02
CA SER A 450 -10.42 -17.11 5.44
C SER A 450 -10.67 -15.65 5.76
N LEU A 451 -11.59 -15.41 6.70
CA LEU A 451 -11.91 -14.12 7.29
C LEU A 451 -11.78 -14.22 8.81
N TYR A 452 -10.97 -13.35 9.41
CA TYR A 452 -10.81 -13.27 10.86
C TYR A 452 -11.23 -11.90 11.35
N ILE A 453 -12.29 -11.84 12.14
CA ILE A 453 -12.83 -10.63 12.73
C ILE A 453 -12.65 -10.73 14.24
N ARG A 454 -11.98 -9.76 14.86
CA ARG A 454 -11.73 -9.77 16.30
C ARG A 454 -11.99 -8.44 16.98
N ASN A 455 -12.39 -8.49 18.25
CA ASN A 455 -12.54 -7.33 19.14
C ASN A 455 -13.35 -6.18 18.52
N SER A 456 -14.31 -6.50 17.64
CA SER A 456 -15.00 -5.50 16.81
C SER A 456 -16.43 -5.26 17.29
N TYR A 457 -16.88 -4.01 17.18
CA TYR A 457 -18.22 -3.57 17.53
C TYR A 457 -19.01 -3.31 16.24
N LEU A 458 -19.96 -4.21 15.94
CA LEU A 458 -20.66 -4.30 14.66
C LEU A 458 -22.13 -3.87 14.83
N LYS A 459 -22.49 -2.78 14.12
CA LYS A 459 -23.87 -2.23 14.02
C LYS A 459 -24.48 -2.43 12.63
N CYS A 460 -24.10 -3.50 11.94
CA CYS A 460 -24.53 -3.78 10.56
C CYS A 460 -24.73 -5.30 10.33
N TYR A 461 -25.25 -5.70 9.16
CA TYR A 461 -25.20 -7.11 8.72
C TYR A 461 -23.74 -7.54 8.61
N ALA A 462 -23.40 -8.76 9.00
CA ALA A 462 -21.98 -9.12 9.05
C ALA A 462 -21.44 -9.49 7.65
N ILE A 463 -21.82 -10.62 7.06
CA ILE A 463 -21.16 -11.09 5.83
C ILE A 463 -22.18 -11.64 4.82
N ASP A 464 -22.20 -11.06 3.62
CA ASP A 464 -23.04 -11.53 2.51
C ASP A 464 -22.18 -12.10 1.39
N PHE A 465 -22.39 -13.38 1.08
CA PHE A 465 -21.86 -14.04 -0.11
C PHE A 465 -22.90 -14.00 -1.22
N ILE A 466 -22.60 -13.20 -2.24
CA ILE A 466 -23.52 -12.90 -3.34
C ILE A 466 -23.08 -13.69 -4.57
N LYS A 467 -24.05 -14.32 -5.24
CA LYS A 467 -23.79 -15.12 -6.43
C LYS A 467 -23.18 -14.27 -7.55
N ASN A 468 -22.11 -14.77 -8.17
CA ASN A 468 -21.57 -14.28 -9.44
C ASN A 468 -21.80 -15.36 -10.51
N SER A 469 -22.46 -15.01 -11.60
CA SER A 469 -22.85 -15.96 -12.66
C SER A 469 -21.65 -16.54 -13.42
N GLU A 470 -20.51 -15.86 -13.45
CA GLU A 470 -19.33 -16.30 -14.19
C GLU A 470 -18.43 -17.25 -13.38
N VAL A 471 -18.57 -17.23 -12.06
CA VAL A 471 -17.73 -18.01 -11.14
C VAL A 471 -18.51 -19.25 -10.69
N LYS A 472 -18.05 -20.42 -11.12
CA LYS A 472 -18.74 -21.69 -10.85
C LYS A 472 -18.48 -22.26 -9.45
N ASP A 473 -17.33 -21.93 -8.85
CA ASP A 473 -16.91 -22.51 -7.57
C ASP A 473 -16.27 -21.42 -6.69
N PHE A 474 -16.95 -21.07 -5.61
CA PHE A 474 -16.48 -20.07 -4.64
C PHE A 474 -15.58 -20.62 -3.55
N LYS A 475 -15.28 -21.93 -3.61
CA LYS A 475 -14.45 -22.67 -2.65
C LYS A 475 -14.96 -22.57 -1.21
N HIS A 476 -14.27 -23.28 -0.34
CA HIS A 476 -14.52 -23.24 1.09
C HIS A 476 -14.04 -21.93 1.73
N THR A 477 -14.81 -21.37 2.67
CA THR A 477 -14.38 -20.23 3.50
C THR A 477 -14.47 -20.55 4.99
N ASN A 478 -13.39 -20.29 5.71
CA ASN A 478 -13.37 -20.25 7.17
C ASN A 478 -13.66 -18.82 7.66
N ILE A 479 -14.62 -18.67 8.55
CA ILE A 479 -14.98 -17.38 9.15
C ILE A 479 -14.85 -17.51 10.66
N THR A 480 -14.18 -16.54 11.27
CA THR A 480 -13.98 -16.48 12.71
C THR A 480 -14.39 -15.12 13.24
N PHE A 481 -15.29 -15.10 14.22
CA PHE A 481 -15.55 -13.95 15.07
C PHE A 481 -15.01 -14.21 16.49
N ASP A 482 -14.06 -13.40 16.93
CA ASP A 482 -13.39 -13.53 18.23
C ASP A 482 -13.61 -12.27 19.08
N ASN A 483 -14.30 -12.39 20.21
CA ASN A 483 -14.63 -11.29 21.12
C ASN A 483 -15.33 -10.11 20.42
N CYS A 484 -16.24 -10.40 19.50
CA CYS A 484 -17.04 -9.39 18.80
C CYS A 484 -18.30 -9.02 19.58
N THR A 485 -18.72 -7.76 19.46
CA THR A 485 -20.01 -7.29 19.97
C THR A 485 -20.95 -6.98 18.81
N PHE A 486 -22.10 -7.66 18.78
CA PHE A 486 -23.17 -7.44 17.81
C PHE A 486 -24.22 -6.53 18.44
N ALA A 487 -24.40 -5.33 17.87
CA ALA A 487 -25.17 -4.26 18.49
C ALA A 487 -26.20 -3.61 17.56
N ARG A 488 -26.58 -4.29 16.48
CA ARG A 488 -27.67 -3.85 15.60
C ARG A 488 -29.00 -4.32 16.19
N GLU A 489 -29.98 -3.43 16.31
CA GLU A 489 -31.33 -3.75 16.81
C GLU A 489 -32.16 -4.46 15.74
N GLY A 490 -32.90 -5.51 16.11
CA GLY A 490 -33.77 -6.31 15.24
C GLY A 490 -33.17 -7.63 14.73
N THR A 491 -33.88 -8.29 13.82
CA THR A 491 -33.46 -9.59 13.24
C THR A 491 -32.56 -9.40 12.03
N TRP A 492 -31.35 -9.96 12.06
CA TRP A 492 -30.39 -9.82 10.95
C TRP A 492 -29.44 -11.00 10.80
N ASP A 493 -28.90 -11.13 9.59
CA ASP A 493 -27.94 -12.18 9.25
C ASP A 493 -26.54 -11.86 9.73
N ILE A 494 -25.94 -12.81 10.46
CA ILE A 494 -24.49 -12.86 10.66
C ILE A 494 -23.83 -13.33 9.36
N ILE A 495 -24.42 -14.33 8.71
CA ILE A 495 -23.98 -14.80 7.38
C ILE A 495 -25.21 -15.01 6.50
N ALA A 496 -25.17 -14.42 5.31
CA ALA A 496 -26.04 -14.79 4.20
C ALA A 496 -25.21 -15.43 3.08
N ASN A 497 -25.62 -16.61 2.60
CA ASN A 497 -25.00 -17.30 1.47
C ASN A 497 -26.00 -17.56 0.35
N GLU A 498 -25.83 -16.88 -0.78
CA GLU A 498 -26.65 -17.08 -1.99
C GLU A 498 -26.06 -18.13 -2.95
N ILE A 499 -24.93 -18.75 -2.60
CA ILE A 499 -24.16 -19.61 -3.50
C ILE A 499 -24.37 -21.08 -3.10
N PRO A 500 -25.09 -21.88 -3.91
CA PRO A 500 -25.51 -23.24 -3.54
C PRO A 500 -24.39 -24.18 -3.14
N ASP A 501 -23.29 -24.20 -3.90
CA ASP A 501 -22.18 -25.14 -3.71
C ASP A 501 -21.06 -24.59 -2.82
N LYS A 502 -21.24 -23.38 -2.27
CA LYS A 502 -20.27 -22.79 -1.37
C LYS A 502 -20.35 -23.44 0.01
N THR A 503 -19.21 -23.87 0.53
CA THR A 503 -19.11 -24.33 1.91
C THR A 503 -18.49 -23.26 2.79
N ILE A 504 -19.05 -23.08 3.98
CA ILE A 504 -18.61 -22.08 4.96
C ILE A 504 -18.52 -22.77 6.32
N THR A 505 -17.40 -22.58 7.02
CA THR A 505 -17.30 -22.90 8.46
C THR A 505 -17.28 -21.61 9.24
N LEU A 506 -18.31 -21.38 10.04
CA LEU A 506 -18.40 -20.26 10.98
C LEU A 506 -17.97 -20.72 12.36
N LYS A 507 -17.02 -20.00 12.95
CA LYS A 507 -16.67 -20.11 14.37
C LYS A 507 -16.86 -18.80 15.11
N THR A 508 -17.43 -18.85 16.31
CA THR A 508 -17.49 -17.69 17.21
C THR A 508 -16.98 -18.04 18.60
N PHE A 509 -16.25 -17.10 19.21
CA PHE A 509 -15.68 -17.26 20.56
C PHE A 509 -15.75 -15.95 21.32
N GLY A 510 -16.18 -15.98 22.58
CA GLY A 510 -16.25 -14.82 23.48
C GLY A 510 -17.11 -13.67 22.95
N SER A 511 -17.94 -13.91 21.93
CA SER A 511 -18.73 -12.88 21.29
C SER A 511 -20.04 -12.66 22.05
N ARG A 512 -20.58 -11.44 21.99
CA ARG A 512 -21.81 -11.08 22.71
C ARG A 512 -22.77 -10.27 21.88
N ILE A 513 -24.03 -10.36 22.27
CA ILE A 513 -25.12 -9.55 21.76
C ILE A 513 -25.37 -8.41 22.76
N ASP A 514 -25.39 -7.17 22.29
CA ASP A 514 -25.58 -5.96 23.11
C ASP A 514 -26.98 -5.35 22.94
N ALA A 515 -27.63 -5.59 21.79
CA ALA A 515 -28.99 -5.11 21.53
C ALA A 515 -30.05 -6.07 22.10
N SER A 516 -31.02 -5.55 22.84
CA SER A 516 -32.01 -6.34 23.59
C SER A 516 -32.98 -7.15 22.72
N ASP A 517 -33.12 -6.79 21.44
CA ASP A 517 -34.01 -7.42 20.46
C ASP A 517 -33.25 -8.10 19.32
N PHE A 518 -31.91 -8.15 19.38
CA PHE A 518 -31.13 -8.76 18.31
C PHE A 518 -31.27 -10.28 18.32
N GLN A 519 -31.69 -10.81 17.17
CA GLN A 519 -31.78 -12.24 16.92
C GLN A 519 -30.85 -12.59 15.76
N PRO A 520 -29.70 -13.24 16.02
CA PRO A 520 -28.77 -13.59 14.96
C PRO A 520 -29.40 -14.63 14.04
N GLN A 521 -29.21 -14.47 12.74
CA GLN A 521 -29.65 -15.43 11.73
C GLN A 521 -28.48 -15.90 10.86
N ILE A 522 -28.63 -17.12 10.35
CA ILE A 522 -27.77 -17.71 9.33
C ILE A 522 -28.68 -18.12 8.19
N ASN A 523 -28.45 -17.54 7.02
CA ASN A 523 -29.27 -17.75 5.84
C ASN A 523 -28.44 -18.36 4.71
N GLY A 524 -29.00 -19.37 4.06
CA GLY A 524 -28.40 -20.02 2.89
C GLY A 524 -27.77 -21.40 3.16
N PRO A 525 -27.36 -22.10 2.08
CA PRO A 525 -26.87 -23.47 2.16
C PRO A 525 -25.38 -23.54 2.55
N GLY A 526 -24.91 -24.74 2.91
CA GLY A 526 -23.48 -25.04 3.02
C GLY A 526 -22.76 -24.42 4.22
N ILE A 527 -23.49 -23.91 5.22
CA ILE A 527 -22.92 -23.27 6.41
C ILE A 527 -22.88 -24.28 7.58
N SER A 528 -21.68 -24.57 8.05
CA SER A 528 -21.42 -25.34 9.27
C SER A 528 -21.06 -24.37 10.40
N ILE A 529 -21.73 -24.50 11.55
CA ILE A 529 -21.66 -23.54 12.65
C ILE A 529 -21.05 -24.22 13.89
N ASP A 530 -20.04 -23.58 14.46
CA ASP A 530 -19.41 -23.89 15.75
C ASP A 530 -19.34 -22.59 16.54
N SER A 531 -20.44 -22.22 17.20
CA SER A 531 -20.67 -20.86 17.69
C SER A 531 -21.22 -20.85 19.11
N ASP A 532 -20.73 -19.91 19.91
CA ASP A 532 -21.24 -19.56 21.23
C ASP A 532 -22.36 -18.49 21.21
N LEU A 533 -22.79 -18.07 20.01
CA LEU A 533 -23.89 -17.10 19.81
C LEU A 533 -25.25 -17.76 19.51
N PHE A 534 -25.27 -19.04 19.12
CA PHE A 534 -26.47 -19.76 18.67
C PHE A 534 -26.83 -20.93 19.58
#